data_AF-A0A7S4DV84-F1
#
_entry.id   AF-A0A7S4DV84-F1
#
_cell.length_a   1.000
_cell.length_b   1.000
_cell.length_c   1.000
_cell.angle_alpha   90.00
_cell.angle_beta   90.00
_cell.angle_gamma   90.00
#
_symmetry.space_group_name_H-M   'P 1'
#
loop_
_entity.id
_entity.type
_entity.pdbx_description
1 polymer ?
#
loop_
_entity_poly.entity_id
_entity_poly.type
_entity_poly.pdbx_seq_one_letter_code
_entity_poly.pdbx_strand_id
1 'polypeptide(L)'
;AEMGCVDGRSRRRLCRTVLMGALCVAVVVMWTTQALQDRQEGILNIGSGWPSEACRPPRFASPRVASPRAPRVPRVVSPRVSRGTADVGGGSSEVLISCISDIHADRKQNLDWVRENLHPRSSRDVLIVAGDISHRMDLVEETLRIFTDRFSKVFFVPGNHELWVETSQSKTVQGTCSMAKLEQIDELCAKIGVETTPKCIHGVWVCPLLSWYDLSLSLTDQVTDRLSMPQPETSNLTFWPWSDFTRCSWPEELEVPYPTRSGRFPVMVADVMLQRNEKHVQHVASEISRGNGHAVVSVSHFLPRKETLPDWLNPNQTQFNTRWVGSAWEKSAYRFSKVAGSSSLDHQLRTLSHSLRNGNPGDMRHVHVFGHSHRPKDFLLDGVRYVHNPLAKPVERERGMVPEEVYAKELWRIDASNDISEHIPAPAPIIRYWAERFLAGLHFDIDVPR
;
A
#
# COMPACT_ATOMS: atom_id res chain seq x y z
N ALA A 1 -9.03 6.85 71.24
CA ALA A 1 -10.39 7.27 71.56
C ALA A 1 -11.24 7.07 70.32
N GLU A 2 -12.47 6.62 70.54
CA GLU A 2 -13.55 6.35 69.59
C GLU A 2 -13.52 5.07 68.74
N MET A 3 -14.70 4.47 68.72
CA MET A 3 -15.05 3.10 68.41
C MET A 3 -15.41 2.92 66.94
N GLY A 4 -15.19 1.71 66.43
CA GLY A 4 -15.82 1.22 65.21
C GLY A 4 -15.82 -0.31 65.21
N CYS A 5 -16.83 -0.92 65.85
CA CYS A 5 -17.11 -2.35 65.78
C CYS A 5 -17.18 -2.84 64.33
N VAL A 6 -16.38 -3.85 63.98
CA VAL A 6 -16.60 -4.66 62.78
C VAL A 6 -16.66 -6.13 63.17
N ASP A 7 -17.80 -6.72 62.83
CA ASP A 7 -18.28 -8.07 63.12
C ASP A 7 -17.28 -9.19 62.72
N GLY A 8 -17.10 -10.16 63.63
CA GLY A 8 -16.21 -11.31 63.52
C GLY A 8 -16.61 -12.35 62.45
N ARG A 9 -17.70 -12.15 61.71
CA ARG A 9 -18.08 -13.00 60.57
C ARG A 9 -17.38 -12.64 59.25
N SER A 10 -16.81 -11.44 59.11
CA SER A 10 -16.17 -10.98 57.87
C SER A 10 -14.71 -11.45 57.68
N ARG A 11 -14.00 -11.81 58.77
CA ARG A 11 -12.62 -12.34 58.68
C ARG A 11 -12.53 -13.79 58.20
N ARG A 12 -13.56 -14.62 58.41
CA ARG A 12 -13.54 -16.04 58.00
C ARG A 12 -13.88 -16.28 56.52
N ARG A 13 -14.56 -15.34 55.84
CA ARG A 13 -14.81 -15.41 54.39
C ARG A 13 -13.60 -14.93 53.57
N LEU A 14 -12.87 -13.93 54.05
CA LEU A 14 -11.69 -13.41 53.33
C LEU A 14 -10.51 -14.41 53.30
N CYS A 15 -10.28 -15.16 54.38
CA CYS A 15 -9.21 -16.18 54.41
C CYS A 15 -9.52 -17.43 53.55
N ARG A 16 -10.79 -17.77 53.31
CA ARG A 16 -11.15 -18.92 52.45
C ARG A 16 -11.05 -18.60 50.95
N THR A 17 -11.35 -17.37 50.54
CA THR A 17 -11.25 -16.95 49.13
C THR A 17 -9.79 -16.75 48.70
N VAL A 18 -8.92 -16.27 49.60
CA VAL A 18 -7.48 -16.12 49.31
C VAL A 18 -6.75 -17.48 49.25
N LEU A 19 -7.11 -18.45 50.10
CA LEU A 19 -6.53 -19.80 50.03
C LEU A 19 -6.98 -20.60 48.79
N MET A 20 -8.23 -20.45 48.36
CA MET A 20 -8.73 -21.10 47.12
C MET A 20 -8.15 -20.48 45.85
N GLY A 21 -7.91 -19.15 45.84
CA GLY A 21 -7.23 -18.48 44.74
C GLY A 21 -5.78 -18.92 44.57
N ALA A 22 -5.04 -19.10 45.67
CA ALA A 22 -3.66 -19.57 45.66
C ALA A 22 -3.52 -21.04 45.23
N LEU A 23 -4.47 -21.92 45.59
CA LEU A 23 -4.47 -23.32 45.13
C LEU A 23 -4.80 -23.46 43.63
N CYS A 24 -5.70 -22.64 43.08
CA CYS A 24 -6.00 -22.68 41.64
C CYS A 24 -4.83 -22.22 40.77
N VAL A 25 -4.05 -21.24 41.23
CA VAL A 25 -2.84 -20.77 40.51
C VAL A 25 -1.73 -21.82 40.57
N ALA A 26 -1.56 -22.53 41.68
CA ALA A 26 -0.57 -23.61 41.80
C ALA A 26 -0.90 -24.83 40.92
N VAL A 27 -2.18 -25.22 40.80
CA VAL A 27 -2.62 -26.35 39.96
C VAL A 27 -2.48 -26.04 38.45
N VAL A 28 -2.74 -24.80 38.03
CA VAL A 28 -2.57 -24.39 36.62
C VAL A 28 -1.09 -24.27 36.23
N VAL A 29 -0.21 -23.87 37.15
CA VAL A 29 1.23 -23.82 36.90
C VAL A 29 1.85 -25.23 36.87
N MET A 30 1.35 -26.18 37.65
CA MET A 30 1.78 -27.60 37.57
C MET A 30 1.28 -28.31 36.30
N TRP A 31 0.09 -28.00 35.80
CA TRP A 31 -0.42 -28.59 34.54
C TRP A 31 0.27 -28.06 33.29
N THR A 32 0.66 -26.79 33.28
CA THR A 32 1.35 -26.18 32.13
C THR A 32 2.83 -26.57 32.05
N THR A 33 3.48 -26.87 33.19
CA THR A 33 4.86 -27.36 33.22
C THR A 33 4.98 -28.85 32.83
N GLN A 34 4.03 -29.70 33.23
CA GLN A 34 3.99 -31.11 32.80
C GLN A 34 3.70 -31.25 31.29
N ALA A 35 2.78 -30.42 30.74
CA ALA A 35 2.46 -30.43 29.30
C ALA A 35 3.58 -29.85 28.40
N LEU A 36 4.51 -29.06 28.97
CA LEU A 36 5.68 -28.55 28.27
C LEU A 36 6.87 -29.52 28.32
N GLN A 37 6.99 -30.36 29.36
CA GLN A 37 8.00 -31.43 29.41
C GLN A 37 7.64 -32.63 28.52
N ASP A 38 6.36 -33.02 28.42
CA ASP A 38 5.94 -34.14 27.58
C ASP A 38 5.97 -33.85 26.06
N ARG A 39 6.10 -32.56 25.65
CA ARG A 39 6.27 -32.17 24.23
C ARG A 39 7.72 -32.08 23.77
N GLN A 40 8.69 -32.12 24.68
CA GLN A 40 10.11 -31.99 24.34
C GLN A 40 10.81 -33.34 24.10
N GLU A 41 10.19 -34.47 24.46
CA GLU A 41 10.76 -35.82 24.23
C GLU A 41 10.11 -36.63 23.08
N GLY A 42 9.18 -36.03 22.32
CA GLY A 42 8.40 -36.75 21.30
C GLY A 42 8.76 -36.52 19.82
N ILE A 43 9.81 -35.75 19.48
CA ILE A 43 10.18 -35.46 18.08
C ILE A 43 11.66 -35.78 17.82
N LEU A 44 12.00 -37.06 17.95
CA LEU A 44 13.15 -37.69 17.29
C LEU A 44 12.73 -39.12 16.90
N ASN A 45 12.91 -39.47 15.61
CA ASN A 45 12.41 -40.69 14.90
C ASN A 45 10.90 -40.63 14.59
N ILE A 46 10.36 -40.90 13.40
CA ILE A 46 10.67 -41.81 12.27
C ILE A 46 9.74 -41.32 11.11
N GLY A 47 10.15 -41.28 9.84
CA GLY A 47 10.10 -42.42 8.93
C GLY A 47 8.74 -42.56 8.21
N SER A 48 8.71 -42.19 6.92
CA SER A 48 7.87 -42.72 5.81
C SER A 48 6.53 -43.43 6.10
N GLY A 49 5.43 -42.93 5.52
CA GLY A 49 4.24 -43.74 5.19
C GLY A 49 2.91 -43.00 5.29
N TRP A 50 2.23 -42.79 4.16
CA TRP A 50 0.78 -42.49 4.12
C TRP A 50 0.00 -43.77 4.47
N PRO A 51 -1.19 -43.65 5.08
CA PRO A 51 -2.39 -43.99 4.29
C PRO A 51 -3.61 -43.08 4.55
N SER A 52 -4.52 -43.22 3.59
CA SER A 52 -5.82 -42.60 3.38
C SER A 52 -6.90 -42.93 4.43
N GLU A 53 -7.90 -42.04 4.46
CA GLU A 53 -9.26 -42.15 5.03
C GLU A 53 -9.56 -41.62 6.44
N ALA A 54 -10.76 -41.04 6.51
CA ALA A 54 -11.54 -40.63 7.69
C ALA A 54 -11.12 -39.35 8.44
N CYS A 55 -11.84 -38.24 8.17
CA CYS A 55 -12.76 -37.62 9.14
C CYS A 55 -13.34 -36.30 8.60
N ARG A 56 -14.65 -36.30 8.31
CA ARG A 56 -15.45 -35.08 8.09
C ARG A 56 -15.84 -34.47 9.45
N PRO A 57 -15.77 -33.15 9.66
CA PRO A 57 -16.32 -32.52 10.85
C PRO A 57 -17.87 -32.40 10.77
N PRO A 58 -18.58 -32.42 11.91
CA PRO A 58 -20.03 -32.46 11.95
C PRO A 58 -20.67 -31.11 11.59
N ARG A 59 -21.77 -31.19 10.84
CA ARG A 59 -22.65 -30.06 10.51
C ARG A 59 -23.45 -29.65 11.75
N PHE A 60 -23.22 -28.46 12.28
CA PHE A 60 -24.15 -27.82 13.20
C PHE A 60 -25.23 -27.07 12.42
N ALA A 61 -26.49 -27.44 12.63
CA ALA A 61 -27.66 -26.78 12.07
C ALA A 61 -27.94 -25.49 12.86
N SER A 62 -27.97 -24.35 12.17
CA SER A 62 -28.44 -23.08 12.74
C SER A 62 -29.97 -23.00 12.68
N PRO A 63 -30.66 -22.50 13.74
CA PRO A 63 -32.09 -22.26 13.68
C PRO A 63 -32.40 -21.07 12.75
N ARG A 64 -33.44 -21.24 11.93
CA ARG A 64 -33.98 -20.19 11.05
C ARG A 64 -34.62 -19.08 11.90
N VAL A 65 -34.08 -17.87 11.81
CA VAL A 65 -34.77 -16.64 12.23
C VAL A 65 -35.10 -15.86 10.96
N ALA A 66 -36.38 -15.51 10.80
CA ALA A 66 -36.87 -14.74 9.66
C ALA A 66 -36.36 -13.30 9.71
N SER A 67 -35.68 -12.85 8.65
CA SER A 67 -35.30 -11.45 8.46
C SER A 67 -36.46 -10.66 7.82
N PRO A 68 -36.80 -9.45 8.32
CA PRO A 68 -37.73 -8.57 7.63
C PRO A 68 -37.10 -7.98 6.37
N ARG A 69 -37.92 -7.79 5.33
CA ARG A 69 -37.55 -7.21 4.03
C ARG A 69 -36.88 -5.84 4.20
N ALA A 70 -35.67 -5.69 3.67
CA ALA A 70 -35.01 -4.40 3.52
C ALA A 70 -35.74 -3.52 2.48
N PRO A 71 -35.82 -2.19 2.68
CA PRO A 71 -36.39 -1.27 1.71
C PRO A 71 -35.48 -1.15 0.47
N ARG A 72 -36.10 -1.01 -0.72
CA ARG A 72 -35.39 -0.79 -1.99
C ARG A 72 -34.72 0.58 -1.97
N VAL A 73 -33.38 0.59 -2.01
CA VAL A 73 -32.57 1.80 -2.20
C VAL A 73 -32.40 2.07 -3.71
N PRO A 74 -32.40 3.34 -4.18
CA PRO A 74 -32.27 3.65 -5.59
C PRO A 74 -30.92 3.19 -6.14
N ARG A 75 -30.95 2.54 -7.30
CA ARG A 75 -29.77 2.11 -8.04
C ARG A 75 -28.98 3.36 -8.46
N VAL A 76 -27.80 3.58 -7.89
CA VAL A 76 -26.83 4.52 -8.44
C VAL A 76 -26.53 4.05 -9.86
N VAL A 77 -26.87 4.88 -10.84
CA VAL A 77 -26.61 4.60 -12.25
C VAL A 77 -25.11 4.79 -12.46
N SER A 78 -24.36 3.70 -12.43
CA SER A 78 -23.01 3.67 -12.99
C SER A 78 -23.07 4.13 -14.45
N PRO A 79 -22.10 4.89 -14.96
CA PRO A 79 -22.04 5.16 -16.39
C PRO A 79 -21.96 3.82 -17.11
N ARG A 80 -22.95 3.55 -17.96
CA ARG A 80 -22.97 2.37 -18.83
C ARG A 80 -21.66 2.37 -19.63
N VAL A 81 -20.78 1.41 -19.34
CA VAL A 81 -19.82 0.95 -20.34
C VAL A 81 -20.66 0.34 -21.46
N SER A 82 -20.85 1.12 -22.52
CA SER A 82 -21.38 0.58 -23.77
C SER A 82 -20.42 -0.49 -24.24
N ARG A 83 -20.86 -1.76 -24.21
CA ARG A 83 -20.30 -2.79 -25.09
C ARG A 83 -20.67 -2.39 -26.51
N GLY A 84 -19.89 -1.47 -27.07
CA GLY A 84 -19.93 -1.10 -28.48
C GLY A 84 -19.29 -2.21 -29.27
N THR A 85 -20.05 -2.75 -30.21
CA THR A 85 -19.55 -3.53 -31.34
C THR A 85 -18.36 -2.81 -31.97
N ALA A 86 -17.31 -3.58 -32.31
CA ALA A 86 -16.14 -3.09 -33.02
C ALA A 86 -16.58 -2.34 -34.28
N ASP A 87 -16.51 -1.01 -34.21
CA ASP A 87 -16.65 -0.14 -35.38
C ASP A 87 -15.25 0.06 -35.95
N VAL A 88 -15.01 -0.55 -37.10
CA VAL A 88 -13.80 -0.41 -37.89
C VAL A 88 -13.97 0.85 -38.72
N GLY A 89 -13.59 2.01 -38.18
CA GLY A 89 -13.61 3.25 -38.94
C GLY A 89 -13.62 4.53 -38.10
N GLY A 90 -12.44 5.09 -37.82
CA GLY A 90 -12.27 6.41 -37.21
C GLY A 90 -11.55 6.36 -35.86
N GLY A 91 -10.26 5.95 -35.85
CA GLY A 91 -9.47 5.92 -34.62
C GLY A 91 -9.35 7.32 -34.02
N SER A 92 -9.83 7.50 -32.78
CA SER A 92 -9.60 8.74 -32.05
C SER A 92 -8.10 8.99 -31.96
N SER A 93 -7.65 10.16 -32.37
CA SER A 93 -6.27 10.63 -32.25
C SER A 93 -5.85 10.95 -30.81
N GLU A 94 -6.71 10.64 -29.85
CA GLU A 94 -6.52 10.88 -28.42
C GLU A 94 -5.52 9.86 -27.83
N VAL A 95 -4.69 10.33 -26.90
CA VAL A 95 -3.78 9.50 -26.10
C VAL A 95 -4.23 9.52 -24.65
N LEU A 96 -4.49 8.36 -24.08
CA LEU A 96 -4.81 8.23 -22.65
C LEU A 96 -3.58 7.80 -21.85
N ILE A 97 -3.23 8.57 -20.82
CA ILE A 97 -2.27 8.17 -19.79
C ILE A 97 -3.05 7.63 -18.59
N SER A 98 -2.77 6.39 -18.21
CA SER A 98 -3.45 5.70 -17.11
C SER A 98 -2.46 5.07 -16.13
N CYS A 99 -2.90 4.76 -14.91
CA CYS A 99 -2.06 4.11 -13.91
C CYS A 99 -2.71 2.95 -13.14
N ILE A 100 -1.84 2.09 -12.62
CA ILE A 100 -2.16 1.01 -11.69
C ILE A 100 -0.95 0.76 -10.79
N SER A 101 -1.19 0.19 -9.60
CA SER A 101 -0.13 -0.22 -8.67
C SER A 101 -0.49 -1.54 -7.99
N ASP A 102 0.46 -2.12 -7.26
CA ASP A 102 0.20 -3.23 -6.33
C ASP A 102 -0.54 -4.39 -7.03
N ILE A 103 0.02 -4.86 -8.15
CA ILE A 103 -0.55 -5.91 -8.97
C ILE A 103 -0.47 -7.27 -8.26
N HIS A 104 0.60 -7.58 -7.53
CA HIS A 104 0.80 -8.85 -6.83
C HIS A 104 0.50 -10.08 -7.71
N ALA A 105 1.14 -10.15 -8.88
CA ALA A 105 1.01 -11.21 -9.89
C ALA A 105 1.38 -12.62 -9.35
N ASP A 106 2.06 -12.69 -8.21
CA ASP A 106 2.25 -13.92 -7.42
C ASP A 106 0.92 -14.62 -7.10
N ARG A 107 -0.17 -13.85 -7.05
CA ARG A 107 -1.53 -14.36 -6.94
C ARG A 107 -2.04 -14.65 -8.33
N LYS A 108 -2.24 -15.94 -8.65
CA LYS A 108 -2.79 -16.38 -9.94
C LYS A 108 -4.02 -15.57 -10.37
N GLN A 109 -4.94 -15.31 -9.43
CA GLN A 109 -6.14 -14.49 -9.68
C GLN A 109 -5.83 -13.08 -10.17
N ASN A 110 -4.76 -12.44 -9.69
CA ASN A 110 -4.35 -11.11 -10.14
C ASN A 110 -3.68 -11.16 -11.52
N LEU A 111 -2.85 -12.17 -11.78
CA LEU A 111 -2.25 -12.35 -13.10
C LEU A 111 -3.30 -12.68 -14.17
N ASP A 112 -4.27 -13.54 -13.85
CA ASP A 112 -5.42 -13.81 -14.72
C ASP A 112 -6.23 -12.51 -14.96
N TRP A 113 -6.51 -11.75 -13.89
CA TRP A 113 -7.19 -10.46 -14.02
C TRP A 113 -6.46 -9.49 -14.96
N VAL A 114 -5.13 -9.40 -14.84
CA VAL A 114 -4.29 -8.59 -15.73
C VAL A 114 -4.47 -9.03 -17.19
N ARG A 115 -4.38 -10.33 -17.47
CA ARG A 115 -4.53 -10.87 -18.82
C ARG A 115 -5.90 -10.57 -19.43
N GLU A 116 -6.95 -10.64 -18.62
CA GLU A 116 -8.34 -10.58 -19.08
C GLU A 116 -8.91 -9.14 -19.14
N ASN A 117 -8.45 -8.25 -18.26
CA ASN A 117 -9.14 -6.98 -18.01
C ASN A 117 -8.29 -5.75 -18.30
N LEU A 118 -6.96 -5.85 -18.24
CA LEU A 118 -6.09 -4.68 -18.41
C LEU A 118 -5.71 -4.48 -19.88
N HIS A 119 -6.53 -3.71 -20.58
CA HIS A 119 -6.37 -3.38 -22.00
C HIS A 119 -6.40 -1.87 -22.22
N PRO A 120 -5.63 -1.34 -23.18
CA PRO A 120 -5.77 0.04 -23.60
C PRO A 120 -7.11 0.25 -24.32
N ARG A 121 -7.55 1.51 -24.39
CA ARG A 121 -8.65 1.92 -25.26
C ARG A 121 -8.19 2.16 -26.69
N SER A 122 -6.96 2.65 -26.85
CA SER A 122 -6.34 2.90 -28.15
C SER A 122 -4.92 2.32 -28.20
N SER A 123 -4.41 2.03 -29.39
CA SER A 123 -3.02 1.59 -29.58
C SER A 123 -1.98 2.66 -29.23
N ARG A 124 -2.40 3.89 -28.88
CA ARG A 124 -1.52 4.99 -28.48
C ARG A 124 -1.45 5.16 -26.96
N ASP A 125 -2.29 4.47 -26.20
CA ASP A 125 -2.40 4.68 -24.76
C ASP A 125 -1.13 4.28 -24.00
N VAL A 126 -0.90 4.97 -22.89
CA VAL A 126 0.26 4.81 -22.01
C VAL A 126 -0.21 4.24 -20.67
N LEU A 127 0.54 3.26 -20.16
CA LEU A 127 0.33 2.69 -18.84
C LEU A 127 1.49 3.05 -17.90
N ILE A 128 1.14 3.49 -16.70
CA ILE A 128 2.08 3.72 -15.59
C ILE A 128 1.83 2.65 -14.53
N VAL A 129 2.89 1.95 -14.13
CA VAL A 129 2.83 0.89 -13.11
C VAL A 129 3.68 1.31 -11.90
N ALA A 130 3.01 1.64 -10.79
CA ALA A 130 3.65 2.14 -9.57
C ALA A 130 4.00 1.01 -8.58
N GLY A 131 4.85 0.09 -9.02
CA GLY A 131 5.47 -0.97 -8.21
C GLY A 131 4.55 -2.11 -7.76
N ASP A 132 5.17 -3.07 -7.08
CA ASP A 132 4.58 -4.28 -6.52
C ASP A 132 3.85 -5.16 -7.55
N ILE A 133 4.57 -5.52 -8.61
CA ILE A 133 4.18 -6.58 -9.54
C ILE A 133 4.39 -7.94 -8.88
N SER A 134 5.62 -8.26 -8.51
CA SER A 134 5.99 -9.55 -7.92
C SER A 134 7.42 -9.49 -7.39
N HIS A 135 7.71 -10.35 -6.42
CA HIS A 135 9.08 -10.59 -6.00
C HIS A 135 9.85 -11.54 -6.93
N ARG A 136 9.20 -12.26 -7.83
CA ARG A 136 9.85 -13.20 -8.75
C ARG A 136 10.12 -12.53 -10.09
N MET A 137 11.37 -12.62 -10.56
CA MET A 137 11.79 -12.01 -11.82
C MET A 137 11.01 -12.51 -13.04
N ASP A 138 10.63 -13.79 -13.06
CA ASP A 138 9.88 -14.39 -14.17
C ASP A 138 8.45 -13.83 -14.27
N LEU A 139 7.78 -13.63 -13.13
CA LEU A 139 6.45 -13.02 -13.09
C LEU A 139 6.49 -11.51 -13.36
N VAL A 140 7.56 -10.82 -12.95
CA VAL A 140 7.80 -9.42 -13.31
C VAL A 140 7.94 -9.29 -14.84
N GLU A 141 8.80 -10.11 -15.46
CA GLU A 141 8.98 -10.12 -16.92
C GLU A 141 7.67 -10.46 -17.65
N GLU A 142 6.99 -11.53 -17.26
CA GLU A 142 5.73 -11.94 -17.88
C GLU A 142 4.68 -10.82 -17.83
N THR A 143 4.51 -10.21 -16.66
CA THR A 143 3.51 -9.17 -16.46
C THR A 143 3.84 -7.92 -17.27
N LEU A 144 5.10 -7.48 -17.27
CA LEU A 144 5.53 -6.31 -18.03
C LEU A 144 5.44 -6.55 -19.54
N ARG A 145 5.72 -7.76 -20.03
CA ARG A 145 5.53 -8.13 -21.45
C ARG A 145 4.06 -8.04 -21.88
N ILE A 146 3.14 -8.51 -21.04
CA ILE A 146 1.70 -8.35 -21.30
C ILE A 146 1.35 -6.86 -21.51
N PHE A 147 1.99 -5.96 -20.76
CA PHE A 147 1.75 -4.53 -20.91
C PHE A 147 2.40 -3.94 -22.16
N THR A 148 3.66 -4.26 -22.44
CA THR A 148 4.35 -3.72 -23.62
C THR A 148 3.82 -4.26 -24.93
N ASP A 149 3.18 -5.44 -24.92
CA ASP A 149 2.46 -5.98 -26.09
C ASP A 149 1.14 -5.24 -26.38
N ARG A 150 0.60 -4.50 -25.41
CA ARG A 150 -0.73 -3.86 -25.49
C ARG A 150 -0.65 -2.34 -25.57
N PHE A 151 0.13 -1.71 -24.69
CA PHE A 151 0.23 -0.26 -24.56
C PHE A 151 1.38 0.29 -25.40
N SER A 152 1.22 1.53 -25.91
CA SER A 152 2.25 2.17 -26.73
C SER A 152 3.54 2.43 -25.93
N LYS A 153 3.37 2.76 -24.66
CA LYS A 153 4.43 2.96 -23.68
C LYS A 153 4.00 2.44 -22.32
N VAL A 154 4.96 1.85 -21.61
CA VAL A 154 4.80 1.38 -20.25
C VAL A 154 5.89 2.02 -19.41
N PHE A 155 5.50 2.74 -18.37
CA PHE A 155 6.42 3.27 -17.36
C PHE A 155 6.34 2.43 -16.09
N PHE A 156 7.47 2.18 -15.46
CA PHE A 156 7.54 1.36 -14.27
C PHE A 156 8.49 1.94 -13.23
N VAL A 157 8.10 1.82 -11.96
CA VAL A 157 8.99 1.96 -10.81
C VAL A 157 8.89 0.70 -9.95
N PRO A 158 10.00 0.16 -9.43
CA PRO A 158 9.96 -0.98 -8.53
C PRO A 158 9.38 -0.59 -7.16
N GLY A 159 8.60 -1.49 -6.57
CA GLY A 159 8.17 -1.46 -5.18
C GLY A 159 9.07 -2.26 -4.25
N ASN A 160 8.59 -2.54 -3.03
CA ASN A 160 9.36 -3.33 -2.08
C ASN A 160 9.43 -4.81 -2.49
N HIS A 161 8.36 -5.35 -3.08
CA HIS A 161 8.33 -6.75 -3.52
C HIS A 161 9.42 -7.04 -4.55
N GLU A 162 9.61 -6.12 -5.50
CA GLU A 162 10.66 -6.22 -6.51
C GLU A 162 12.06 -6.35 -5.89
N LEU A 163 12.31 -5.80 -4.70
CA LEU A 163 13.61 -5.81 -4.03
C LEU A 163 13.78 -6.96 -3.02
N TRP A 164 12.78 -7.83 -2.89
CA TRP A 164 12.88 -9.03 -2.07
C TRP A 164 13.75 -10.09 -2.75
N VAL A 165 14.86 -10.46 -2.12
CA VAL A 165 15.79 -11.50 -2.60
C VAL A 165 15.55 -12.88 -2.00
N GLU A 166 14.57 -13.02 -1.09
CA GLU A 166 14.16 -14.25 -0.38
C GLU A 166 15.31 -15.09 0.24
N THR A 167 15.40 -15.06 1.56
CA THR A 167 16.44 -15.75 2.34
C THR A 167 16.00 -17.14 2.88
N SER A 168 14.85 -17.68 2.46
CA SER A 168 14.32 -18.94 3.01
C SER A 168 14.29 -20.08 1.99
N GLN A 169 15.30 -20.96 2.08
CA GLN A 169 15.26 -22.37 1.65
C GLN A 169 15.24 -22.73 0.15
N SER A 170 15.77 -21.90 -0.73
CA SER A 170 16.34 -22.40 -1.99
C SER A 170 17.67 -21.73 -2.22
N LYS A 171 18.67 -22.54 -2.53
CA LYS A 171 20.06 -22.17 -2.80
C LYS A 171 20.14 -20.77 -3.39
N THR A 172 20.66 -19.86 -2.57
CA THR A 172 21.16 -18.56 -3.02
C THR A 172 21.85 -18.76 -4.37
N VAL A 173 21.50 -17.95 -5.37
CA VAL A 173 22.60 -17.40 -6.15
C VAL A 173 23.38 -16.58 -5.12
N GLN A 174 24.46 -17.19 -4.62
CA GLN A 174 25.31 -16.63 -3.60
C GLN A 174 25.79 -15.27 -4.11
N GLY A 175 25.33 -14.16 -3.50
CA GLY A 175 25.87 -12.82 -3.78
C GLY A 175 24.95 -11.73 -4.35
N THR A 176 23.63 -11.94 -4.53
CA THR A 176 22.74 -10.85 -5.01
C THR A 176 22.03 -10.15 -3.85
N CYS A 177 22.51 -8.97 -3.45
CA CYS A 177 21.78 -8.10 -2.51
C CYS A 177 20.60 -7.40 -3.21
N SER A 178 19.71 -6.76 -2.45
CA SER A 178 18.54 -6.03 -2.97
C SER A 178 18.91 -4.91 -3.93
N MET A 179 20.08 -4.28 -3.78
CA MET A 179 20.59 -3.28 -4.73
C MET A 179 20.99 -3.92 -6.07
N ALA A 180 21.61 -5.09 -6.06
CA ALA A 180 21.94 -5.83 -7.28
C ALA A 180 20.67 -6.32 -7.99
N LYS A 181 19.62 -6.68 -7.23
CA LYS A 181 18.33 -7.05 -7.82
C LYS A 181 17.62 -5.85 -8.48
N LEU A 182 17.74 -4.64 -7.91
CA LEU A 182 17.26 -3.42 -8.56
C LEU A 182 17.90 -3.25 -9.95
N GLU A 183 19.22 -3.44 -10.06
CA GLU A 183 19.94 -3.35 -11.33
C GLU A 183 19.45 -4.41 -12.34
N GLN A 184 19.19 -5.64 -11.90
CA GLN A 184 18.60 -6.68 -12.76
C GLN A 184 17.21 -6.31 -13.28
N ILE A 185 16.42 -5.59 -12.49
CA ILE A 185 15.09 -5.10 -12.89
C ILE A 185 15.22 -3.97 -13.92
N ASP A 186 16.17 -3.06 -13.73
CA ASP A 186 16.46 -2.00 -14.71
C ASP A 186 16.92 -2.59 -16.04
N GLU A 187 17.81 -3.59 -16.01
CA GLU A 187 18.26 -4.33 -17.20
C GLU A 187 17.12 -5.05 -17.91
N LEU A 188 16.25 -5.73 -17.14
CA LEU A 188 15.06 -6.37 -17.68
C LEU A 188 14.14 -5.36 -18.36
N CYS A 189 13.84 -4.24 -17.71
CA CYS A 189 12.97 -3.19 -18.24
C CYS A 189 13.54 -2.64 -19.56
N ALA A 190 14.84 -2.32 -19.58
CA ALA A 190 15.53 -1.86 -20.79
C ALA A 190 15.45 -2.89 -21.93
N LYS A 191 15.63 -4.18 -21.63
CA LYS A 191 15.56 -5.27 -22.61
C LYS A 191 14.18 -5.42 -23.26
N ILE A 192 13.10 -5.16 -22.51
CA ILE A 192 11.72 -5.37 -22.99
C ILE A 192 11.00 -4.07 -23.37
N GLY A 193 11.69 -2.92 -23.33
CA GLY A 193 11.15 -1.63 -23.77
C GLY A 193 10.25 -0.94 -22.74
N VAL A 194 10.38 -1.27 -21.45
CA VAL A 194 9.72 -0.55 -20.36
C VAL A 194 10.55 0.68 -19.97
N GLU A 195 9.90 1.82 -19.81
CA GLU A 195 10.54 3.10 -19.52
C GLU A 195 10.68 3.28 -18.00
N THR A 196 11.93 3.31 -17.50
CA THR A 196 12.28 3.58 -16.10
C THR A 196 12.92 4.97 -15.90
N THR A 197 12.95 5.78 -16.97
CA THR A 197 13.51 7.14 -16.96
C THR A 197 12.50 8.14 -17.54
N PRO A 198 12.65 9.45 -17.28
CA PRO A 198 11.64 10.42 -17.71
C PRO A 198 11.52 10.52 -19.23
N LYS A 199 10.28 10.64 -19.70
CA LYS A 199 9.98 10.98 -21.11
C LYS A 199 8.81 11.92 -21.24
N CYS A 200 8.90 12.81 -22.23
CA CYS A 200 7.82 13.69 -22.63
C CYS A 200 6.92 12.97 -23.65
N ILE A 201 5.64 12.84 -23.32
CA ILE A 201 4.60 12.31 -24.19
C ILE A 201 3.65 13.46 -24.51
N HIS A 202 3.74 14.00 -25.72
CA HIS A 202 2.87 15.08 -26.20
C HIS A 202 2.78 16.29 -25.25
N GLY A 203 3.91 16.69 -24.65
CA GLY A 203 3.98 17.84 -23.72
C GLY A 203 3.75 17.49 -22.24
N VAL A 204 3.39 16.24 -21.93
CA VAL A 204 3.29 15.71 -20.58
C VAL A 204 4.53 14.89 -20.24
N TRP A 205 5.31 15.32 -19.26
CA TRP A 205 6.45 14.55 -18.76
C TRP A 205 5.99 13.44 -17.82
N VAL A 206 6.26 12.19 -18.13
CA VAL A 206 6.16 11.09 -17.16
C VAL A 206 7.53 10.91 -16.52
N CYS A 207 7.59 10.97 -15.19
CA CYS A 207 8.83 10.99 -14.41
C CYS A 207 8.83 9.86 -13.36
N PRO A 208 9.37 8.67 -13.70
CA PRO A 208 9.62 7.59 -12.74
C PRO A 208 10.67 8.01 -11.70
N LEU A 209 10.37 7.82 -10.42
CA LEU A 209 11.22 8.17 -9.28
C LEU A 209 11.41 6.93 -8.40
N LEU A 210 12.67 6.53 -8.21
CA LEU A 210 13.03 5.51 -7.23
C LEU A 210 12.72 6.04 -5.83
N SER A 211 12.27 5.16 -4.95
CA SER A 211 11.87 5.56 -3.59
C SER A 211 12.03 4.41 -2.60
N TRP A 212 12.20 4.77 -1.33
CA TRP A 212 12.17 3.85 -0.19
C TRP A 212 11.65 4.62 1.03
N TYR A 213 11.75 4.04 2.23
CA TYR A 213 11.33 4.66 3.49
C TYR A 213 12.49 4.97 4.44
N ASP A 214 12.33 6.02 5.24
CA ASP A 214 13.39 6.57 6.12
C ASP A 214 12.86 7.00 7.50
N LEU A 215 11.69 6.51 7.92
CA LEU A 215 10.97 6.89 9.15
C LEU A 215 10.43 8.33 9.19
N SER A 216 10.70 9.20 8.20
CA SER A 216 10.23 10.60 8.23
C SER A 216 8.70 10.74 8.20
N LEU A 217 8.00 9.76 7.62
CA LEU A 217 6.53 9.70 7.61
C LEU A 217 5.93 9.08 8.89
N SER A 218 6.77 8.68 9.84
CA SER A 218 6.34 8.13 11.13
C SER A 218 5.37 9.09 11.84
N LEU A 219 4.29 8.52 12.36
CA LEU A 219 3.34 9.23 13.20
C LEU A 219 3.77 9.28 14.68
N THR A 220 4.92 8.67 15.03
CA THR A 220 5.41 8.50 16.43
C THR A 220 5.39 9.80 17.23
N ASP A 221 5.78 10.91 16.62
CA ASP A 221 5.86 12.21 17.30
C ASP A 221 4.51 12.91 17.44
N GLN A 222 3.47 12.44 16.72
CA GLN A 222 2.15 13.08 16.70
C GLN A 222 1.14 12.43 17.64
N VAL A 223 1.50 11.32 18.32
CA VAL A 223 0.58 10.64 19.24
C VAL A 223 1.29 10.37 20.55
N THR A 224 1.24 11.37 21.43
CA THR A 224 1.91 11.32 22.73
C THR A 224 0.99 10.92 23.89
N ASP A 225 -0.35 11.01 23.77
CA ASP A 225 -1.19 10.97 25.00
C ASP A 225 -2.50 10.18 24.98
N ARG A 226 -3.08 9.83 23.81
CA ARG A 226 -4.46 9.28 23.77
C ARG A 226 -4.59 7.79 23.52
N LEU A 227 -3.57 7.16 22.97
CA LEU A 227 -3.55 5.72 22.86
C LEU A 227 -2.86 5.22 24.11
N SER A 228 -3.57 4.48 24.96
CA SER A 228 -3.02 3.80 26.16
C SER A 228 -2.05 2.67 25.77
N MET A 229 -1.15 2.95 24.82
CA MET A 229 -0.15 2.05 24.32
C MET A 229 1.18 2.42 24.95
N PRO A 230 1.85 1.47 25.62
CA PRO A 230 3.23 1.68 26.02
C PRO A 230 4.05 2.03 24.77
N GLN A 231 4.75 3.15 24.79
CA GLN A 231 5.80 3.56 23.84
C GLN A 231 6.70 2.40 23.30
N PRO A 232 7.03 1.34 24.07
CA PRO A 232 7.75 0.18 23.52
C PRO A 232 7.00 -0.66 22.44
N GLU A 233 5.66 -0.68 22.40
CA GLU A 233 4.90 -1.52 21.43
C GLU A 233 4.71 -0.90 20.03
N THR A 234 4.85 0.41 19.91
CA THR A 234 4.76 1.15 18.65
C THR A 234 6.15 1.44 18.06
N SER A 235 7.17 1.52 18.92
CA SER A 235 8.58 1.67 18.51
C SER A 235 9.19 0.37 17.95
N ASN A 236 8.81 -0.78 18.52
CA ASN A 236 9.39 -2.08 18.20
C ASN A 236 8.69 -2.78 17.01
N LEU A 237 9.44 -3.06 15.94
CA LEU A 237 8.98 -3.75 14.73
C LEU A 237 9.33 -5.26 14.74
N THR A 238 9.96 -5.77 15.80
CA THR A 238 10.38 -7.18 15.93
C THR A 238 9.19 -8.14 15.91
N PHE A 239 8.07 -7.77 16.54
CA PHE A 239 6.89 -8.64 16.73
C PHE A 239 5.85 -8.53 15.60
N TRP A 240 6.05 -7.62 14.65
CA TRP A 240 5.17 -7.43 13.50
C TRP A 240 6.02 -7.22 12.25
N PRO A 241 6.73 -8.26 11.77
CA PRO A 241 7.78 -8.06 10.78
C PRO A 241 7.16 -7.71 9.44
N TRP A 242 7.35 -6.46 9.02
CA TRP A 242 7.26 -6.13 7.60
C TRP A 242 8.23 -7.04 6.86
N SER A 243 7.76 -7.68 5.80
CA SER A 243 8.52 -8.76 5.15
C SER A 243 9.87 -8.27 4.61
N ASP A 244 9.98 -6.98 4.30
CA ASP A 244 11.21 -6.28 3.90
C ASP A 244 12.38 -6.58 4.85
N PHE A 245 12.16 -6.56 6.17
CA PHE A 245 13.21 -6.83 7.17
C PHE A 245 13.72 -8.27 7.19
N THR A 246 13.10 -9.16 6.41
CA THR A 246 13.52 -10.57 6.28
C THR A 246 13.85 -10.95 4.85
N ARG A 247 13.25 -10.27 3.87
CA ARG A 247 13.32 -10.63 2.46
C ARG A 247 14.23 -9.70 1.67
N CYS A 248 14.52 -8.50 2.16
CA CYS A 248 15.58 -7.67 1.61
C CYS A 248 16.94 -8.02 2.22
N SER A 249 17.99 -7.74 1.47
CA SER A 249 19.38 -7.80 1.95
C SER A 249 20.09 -6.56 1.45
N TRP A 250 20.48 -5.68 2.36
CA TRP A 250 21.13 -4.42 2.03
C TRP A 250 22.62 -4.47 2.38
N PRO A 251 23.47 -3.70 1.66
CA PRO A 251 24.81 -3.40 2.15
C PRO A 251 24.75 -2.81 3.56
N GLU A 252 25.67 -3.21 4.43
CA GLU A 252 25.66 -2.87 5.86
C GLU A 252 25.71 -1.35 6.10
N GLU A 253 26.42 -0.63 5.23
CA GLU A 253 26.56 0.82 5.26
C GLU A 253 25.23 1.56 5.01
N LEU A 254 24.21 0.89 4.47
CA LEU A 254 22.90 1.48 4.23
C LEU A 254 21.93 1.28 5.40
N GLU A 255 22.34 0.52 6.42
CA GLU A 255 21.48 0.12 7.54
C GLU A 255 21.99 0.59 8.90
N VAL A 256 21.05 1.07 9.73
CA VAL A 256 21.32 1.45 11.13
C VAL A 256 20.74 0.43 12.11
N PRO A 257 21.31 0.24 13.30
CA PRO A 257 20.71 -0.59 14.35
C PRO A 257 19.29 -0.12 14.69
N TYR A 258 18.32 -1.04 14.73
CA TYR A 258 16.92 -0.74 15.06
C TYR A 258 16.19 -2.00 15.56
N PRO A 259 15.17 -1.90 16.44
CA PRO A 259 14.38 -3.04 16.90
C PRO A 259 13.44 -3.60 15.81
N THR A 260 14.04 -4.23 14.79
CA THR A 260 13.37 -5.02 13.74
C THR A 260 13.76 -6.50 13.87
N ARG A 261 13.20 -7.37 13.03
CA ARG A 261 13.57 -8.79 13.00
C ARG A 261 15.02 -9.03 12.52
N SER A 262 15.57 -8.15 11.69
CA SER A 262 16.99 -8.18 11.29
C SER A 262 17.90 -7.48 12.30
N GLY A 263 17.36 -6.75 13.27
CA GLY A 263 18.12 -5.85 14.14
C GLY A 263 18.60 -4.56 13.44
N ARG A 264 18.14 -4.33 12.21
CA ARG A 264 18.60 -3.27 11.30
C ARG A 264 17.43 -2.55 10.63
N PHE A 265 17.63 -1.30 10.24
CA PHE A 265 16.68 -0.50 9.45
C PHE A 265 17.39 0.19 8.27
N PRO A 266 16.89 0.05 7.03
CA PRO A 266 17.56 0.53 5.81
C PRO A 266 17.30 2.02 5.52
N VAL A 267 17.56 2.90 6.49
CA VAL A 267 17.23 4.33 6.39
C VAL A 267 17.95 5.02 5.23
N MET A 268 19.21 4.65 4.95
CA MET A 268 20.00 5.31 3.91
C MET A 268 19.66 4.82 2.50
N VAL A 269 18.87 3.75 2.35
CA VAL A 269 18.39 3.30 1.04
C VAL A 269 17.54 4.39 0.39
N ALA A 270 16.71 5.10 1.17
CA ALA A 270 15.91 6.21 0.65
C ALA A 270 16.80 7.31 0.05
N ASP A 271 17.87 7.69 0.74
CA ASP A 271 18.82 8.71 0.27
C ASP A 271 19.51 8.30 -1.04
N VAL A 272 19.93 7.03 -1.15
CA VAL A 272 20.51 6.50 -2.40
C VAL A 272 19.53 6.59 -3.55
N MET A 273 18.26 6.22 -3.34
CA MET A 273 17.22 6.32 -4.37
C MET A 273 16.96 7.77 -4.78
N LEU A 274 16.85 8.68 -3.81
CA LEU A 274 16.64 10.11 -4.06
C LEU A 274 17.80 10.72 -4.85
N GLN A 275 19.05 10.38 -4.51
CA GLN A 275 20.23 10.84 -5.26
C GLN A 275 20.21 10.36 -6.72
N ARG A 276 19.79 9.11 -6.98
CA ARG A 276 19.64 8.60 -8.35
C ARG A 276 18.59 9.36 -9.15
N ASN A 277 17.54 9.86 -8.50
CA ASN A 277 16.49 10.67 -9.14
C ASN A 277 16.95 12.09 -9.49
N GLU A 278 17.96 12.65 -8.81
CA GLU A 278 18.28 14.08 -8.89
C GLU A 278 18.54 14.54 -10.33
N LYS A 279 19.34 13.78 -11.08
CA LYS A 279 19.62 14.07 -12.50
C LYS A 279 18.35 14.11 -13.36
N HIS A 280 17.37 13.26 -13.04
CA HIS A 280 16.11 13.14 -13.76
C HIS A 280 15.18 14.30 -13.42
N VAL A 281 15.05 14.63 -12.14
CA VAL A 281 14.25 15.76 -11.65
C VAL A 281 14.77 17.07 -12.22
N GLN A 282 16.10 17.30 -12.16
CA GLN A 282 16.72 18.51 -12.70
C GLN A 282 16.59 18.60 -14.22
N HIS A 283 16.74 17.49 -14.94
CA HIS A 283 16.54 17.45 -16.38
C HIS A 283 15.11 17.86 -16.76
N VAL A 284 14.10 17.22 -16.17
CA VAL A 284 12.68 17.52 -16.45
C VAL A 284 12.35 18.97 -16.09
N ALA A 285 12.76 19.44 -14.91
CA ALA A 285 12.53 20.82 -14.49
C ALA A 285 13.19 21.83 -15.44
N SER A 286 14.39 21.53 -15.94
CA SER A 286 15.09 22.36 -16.92
C SER A 286 14.39 22.38 -18.27
N GLU A 287 13.89 21.24 -18.76
CA GLU A 287 13.15 21.15 -20.02
C GLU A 287 11.82 21.90 -19.96
N ILE A 288 11.07 21.76 -18.88
CA ILE A 288 9.82 22.52 -18.67
C ILE A 288 10.10 24.02 -18.63
N SER A 289 11.18 24.43 -17.95
CA SER A 289 11.56 25.85 -17.90
C SER A 289 11.95 26.42 -19.27
N ARG A 290 12.39 25.57 -20.22
CA ARG A 290 12.64 25.92 -21.63
C ARG A 290 11.39 25.91 -22.50
N GLY A 291 10.23 25.54 -21.95
CA GLY A 291 8.97 25.41 -22.69
C GLY A 291 8.76 24.03 -23.33
N ASN A 292 9.63 23.06 -23.06
CA ASN A 292 9.55 21.71 -23.62
C ASN A 292 8.64 20.81 -22.76
N GLY A 293 7.39 21.24 -22.55
CA GLY A 293 6.39 20.53 -21.75
C GLY A 293 5.61 21.47 -20.84
N HIS A 294 4.38 21.08 -20.52
CA HIS A 294 3.43 21.92 -19.79
C HIS A 294 2.77 21.19 -18.61
N ALA A 295 3.02 19.89 -18.44
CA ALA A 295 2.51 19.08 -17.33
C ALA A 295 3.48 17.97 -16.95
N VAL A 296 3.31 17.43 -15.74
CA VAL A 296 4.12 16.35 -15.17
C VAL A 296 3.21 15.28 -14.55
N VAL A 297 3.53 14.02 -14.83
CA VAL A 297 3.08 12.85 -14.08
C VAL A 297 4.31 12.22 -13.42
N SER A 298 4.53 12.50 -12.15
CA SER A 298 5.59 11.84 -11.37
C SER A 298 5.07 10.54 -10.78
N VAL A 299 5.96 9.56 -10.59
CA VAL A 299 5.58 8.22 -10.14
C VAL A 299 6.62 7.70 -9.16
N SER A 300 6.18 7.28 -7.97
CA SER A 300 6.98 6.51 -7.02
C SER A 300 6.18 5.29 -6.58
N HIS A 301 6.81 4.33 -5.90
CA HIS A 301 6.04 3.31 -5.21
C HIS A 301 5.70 3.75 -3.78
N PHE A 302 6.68 4.30 -3.06
CA PHE A 302 6.50 4.75 -1.68
C PHE A 302 5.87 6.13 -1.59
N LEU A 303 5.25 6.38 -0.44
CA LEU A 303 4.50 7.60 -0.17
C LEU A 303 5.45 8.80 -0.03
N PRO A 304 5.11 9.97 -0.62
CA PRO A 304 5.93 11.17 -0.50
C PRO A 304 5.61 12.01 0.76
N ARG A 305 4.46 11.78 1.39
CA ARG A 305 3.89 12.69 2.41
C ARG A 305 3.04 11.97 3.45
N LYS A 306 2.92 12.54 4.66
CA LYS A 306 2.06 11.99 5.72
C LYS A 306 0.58 12.01 5.33
N GLU A 307 0.16 13.01 4.56
CA GLU A 307 -1.22 13.17 4.08
C GLU A 307 -1.64 12.08 3.09
N THR A 308 -0.67 11.39 2.48
CA THR A 308 -0.91 10.24 1.61
C THR A 308 -1.11 8.93 2.39
N LEU A 309 -0.88 8.93 3.72
CA LEU A 309 -1.10 7.76 4.55
C LEU A 309 -2.57 7.30 4.48
N PRO A 310 -2.82 5.97 4.49
CA PRO A 310 -4.14 5.37 4.57
C PRO A 310 -5.14 6.12 5.44
N ASP A 311 -4.80 6.27 6.73
CA ASP A 311 -5.72 6.78 7.75
C ASP A 311 -5.75 8.30 7.86
N TRP A 312 -5.02 9.02 7.01
CA TRP A 312 -5.08 10.48 6.94
C TRP A 312 -6.37 10.93 6.26
N LEU A 313 -7.32 11.43 7.04
CA LEU A 313 -8.69 11.74 6.58
C LEU A 313 -8.91 13.17 6.12
N ASN A 314 -7.98 14.09 6.38
CA ASN A 314 -8.08 15.46 5.92
C ASN A 314 -6.71 15.97 5.46
N PRO A 315 -6.41 15.92 4.16
CA PRO A 315 -5.12 16.37 3.62
C PRO A 315 -4.79 17.84 3.92
N ASN A 316 -5.78 18.67 4.24
CA ASN A 316 -5.56 20.09 4.58
C ASN A 316 -5.15 20.30 6.05
N GLN A 317 -5.20 19.26 6.88
CA GLN A 317 -4.67 19.34 8.24
C GLN A 317 -3.19 19.00 8.24
N THR A 318 -2.43 19.70 9.10
CA THR A 318 -0.99 19.49 9.28
C THR A 318 -0.67 18.47 10.37
N GLN A 319 -1.64 18.15 11.22
CA GLN A 319 -1.52 17.20 12.32
C GLN A 319 -2.45 16.01 12.12
N PHE A 320 -1.96 14.83 12.45
CA PHE A 320 -2.72 13.60 12.42
C PHE A 320 -3.72 13.56 13.57
N ASN A 321 -4.99 13.35 13.23
CA ASN A 321 -6.01 13.16 14.25
C ASN A 321 -6.14 11.66 14.56
N THR A 322 -5.78 11.28 15.79
CA THR A 322 -5.89 9.90 16.26
C THR A 322 -7.30 9.32 16.15
N ARG A 323 -8.35 10.16 16.20
CA ARG A 323 -9.74 9.72 16.01
C ARG A 323 -10.02 9.17 14.60
N TRP A 324 -9.14 9.43 13.63
CA TRP A 324 -9.28 8.87 12.30
C TRP A 324 -9.01 7.36 12.26
N VAL A 325 -8.19 6.85 13.18
CA VAL A 325 -7.92 5.43 13.25
C VAL A 325 -8.99 4.77 14.12
N GLY A 326 -9.61 3.71 13.61
CA GLY A 326 -10.56 2.92 14.39
C GLY A 326 -9.82 2.03 15.40
N SER A 327 -10.47 1.71 16.52
CA SER A 327 -9.89 0.99 17.67
C SER A 327 -9.21 -0.35 17.34
N ALA A 328 -9.64 -1.05 16.28
CA ALA A 328 -9.03 -2.31 15.85
C ALA A 328 -7.80 -2.13 14.93
N TRP A 329 -7.61 -0.94 14.36
CA TRP A 329 -6.65 -0.65 13.28
C TRP A 329 -5.55 0.35 13.67
N GLU A 330 -5.69 1.00 14.83
CA GLU A 330 -4.73 1.96 15.43
C GLU A 330 -3.28 1.47 15.33
N LYS A 331 -3.05 0.21 15.69
CA LYS A 331 -1.70 -0.36 15.72
C LYS A 331 -1.10 -0.55 14.32
N SER A 332 -1.92 -0.79 13.29
CA SER A 332 -1.43 -1.06 11.93
C SER A 332 -1.08 0.22 11.18
N ALA A 333 -1.92 1.25 11.28
CA ALA A 333 -1.67 2.57 10.67
C ALA A 333 -0.33 3.16 11.13
N TYR A 334 -0.10 3.07 12.44
CA TYR A 334 1.10 3.61 13.07
C TYR A 334 2.36 2.87 12.66
N ARG A 335 2.32 1.54 12.64
CA ARG A 335 3.45 0.72 12.22
C ARG A 335 3.74 0.90 10.73
N PHE A 336 2.70 0.95 9.89
CA PHE A 336 2.85 1.23 8.47
C PHE A 336 3.53 2.58 8.21
N SER A 337 3.18 3.63 8.96
CA SER A 337 3.77 4.97 8.79
C SER A 337 5.31 5.00 8.84
N LYS A 338 5.92 4.03 9.53
CA LYS A 338 7.39 3.89 9.65
C LYS A 338 8.05 3.36 8.39
N VAL A 339 7.32 2.56 7.61
CA VAL A 339 7.79 1.93 6.38
C VAL A 339 7.04 2.46 5.15
N ALA A 340 6.32 3.58 5.30
CA ALA A 340 5.42 4.09 4.27
C ALA A 340 6.14 4.82 3.14
N GLY A 341 7.25 5.51 3.45
CA GLY A 341 8.02 6.28 2.48
C GLY A 341 8.88 7.36 3.13
N SER A 342 9.14 8.43 2.37
CA SER A 342 10.07 9.50 2.74
C SER A 342 9.49 10.89 2.41
N SER A 343 9.58 11.83 3.35
CA SER A 343 9.23 13.24 3.12
C SER A 343 10.20 13.96 2.19
N SER A 344 11.43 13.43 2.04
CA SER A 344 12.42 13.99 1.11
C SER A 344 11.99 13.82 -0.35
N LEU A 345 11.16 12.81 -0.65
CA LEU A 345 10.55 12.63 -1.96
C LEU A 345 9.64 13.82 -2.35
N ASP A 346 8.88 14.40 -1.41
CA ASP A 346 8.04 15.58 -1.71
C ASP A 346 8.88 16.75 -2.22
N HIS A 347 10.12 16.95 -1.73
CA HIS A 347 11.00 18.01 -2.22
C HIS A 347 11.27 17.87 -3.73
N GLN A 348 11.49 16.65 -4.21
CA GLN A 348 11.64 16.38 -5.65
C GLN A 348 10.35 16.68 -6.42
N LEU A 349 9.19 16.33 -5.86
CA LEU A 349 7.89 16.68 -6.44
C LEU A 349 7.70 18.20 -6.51
N ARG A 350 8.12 18.94 -5.48
CA ARG A 350 8.05 20.40 -5.45
C ARG A 350 8.95 21.03 -6.49
N THR A 351 10.17 20.53 -6.69
CA THR A 351 11.04 21.00 -7.77
C THR A 351 10.35 20.91 -9.14
N LEU A 352 9.71 19.76 -9.43
CA LEU A 352 8.92 19.58 -10.66
C LEU A 352 7.73 20.55 -10.71
N SER A 353 6.93 20.65 -9.64
CA SER A 353 5.80 21.58 -9.56
C SER A 353 6.20 23.04 -9.77
N HIS A 354 7.32 23.47 -9.19
CA HIS A 354 7.79 24.85 -9.29
C HIS A 354 8.17 25.22 -10.73
N SER A 355 8.73 24.28 -11.50
CA SER A 355 9.04 24.50 -12.91
C SER A 355 7.79 24.76 -13.78
N LEU A 356 6.62 24.30 -13.35
CA LEU A 356 5.34 24.45 -14.08
C LEU A 356 4.63 25.80 -13.84
N ARG A 357 5.12 26.65 -12.93
CA ARG A 357 4.40 27.85 -12.43
C ARG A 357 4.22 29.01 -13.43
N ASN A 358 4.68 28.87 -14.67
CA ASN A 358 4.45 29.86 -15.73
C ASN A 358 3.04 29.78 -16.36
N GLY A 359 2.15 28.95 -15.82
CA GLY A 359 0.76 28.77 -16.27
C GLY A 359 -0.27 29.69 -15.60
N ASN A 360 -1.51 29.64 -16.07
CA ASN A 360 -2.63 30.32 -15.44
C ASN A 360 -2.84 29.79 -14.00
N PRO A 361 -3.09 30.66 -13.01
CA PRO A 361 -3.45 30.24 -11.66
C PRO A 361 -4.73 29.39 -11.69
N GLY A 362 -4.62 28.11 -11.32
CA GLY A 362 -5.76 27.17 -11.25
C GLY A 362 -5.62 25.91 -12.10
N ASP A 363 -4.72 25.89 -13.08
CA ASP A 363 -4.49 24.71 -13.90
C ASP A 363 -3.73 23.64 -13.08
N MET A 364 -4.38 22.50 -12.85
CA MET A 364 -3.72 21.33 -12.25
C MET A 364 -2.77 20.74 -13.30
N ARG A 365 -1.46 20.91 -13.10
CA ARG A 365 -0.41 20.52 -14.07
C ARG A 365 0.53 19.43 -13.56
N HIS A 366 0.36 19.00 -12.31
CA HIS A 366 1.17 17.96 -11.71
C HIS A 366 0.32 16.89 -11.03
N VAL A 367 0.41 15.66 -11.54
CA VAL A 367 -0.11 14.45 -10.92
C VAL A 367 1.05 13.65 -10.35
N HIS A 368 0.91 13.17 -9.13
CA HIS A 368 1.84 12.21 -8.53
C HIS A 368 1.13 10.88 -8.29
N VAL A 369 1.65 9.81 -8.89
CA VAL A 369 1.16 8.44 -8.72
C VAL A 369 2.03 7.71 -7.71
N PHE A 370 1.39 7.01 -6.77
CA PHE A 370 2.08 6.19 -5.77
C PHE A 370 1.38 4.85 -5.51
N GLY A 371 2.02 3.96 -4.72
CA GLY A 371 1.60 2.58 -4.44
C GLY A 371 1.63 2.22 -2.95
N HIS A 372 2.02 0.97 -2.66
CA HIS A 372 2.45 0.41 -1.35
C HIS A 372 1.34 0.18 -0.32
N SER A 373 0.48 1.18 -0.12
CA SER A 373 -0.43 1.17 1.02
C SER A 373 -1.65 0.25 0.85
N HIS A 374 -1.90 -0.21 -0.39
CA HIS A 374 -3.11 -0.89 -0.84
C HIS A 374 -4.41 -0.15 -0.46
N ARG A 375 -4.37 1.19 -0.36
CA ARG A 375 -5.51 2.01 0.02
C ARG A 375 -5.69 3.16 -0.99
N PRO A 376 -6.69 3.05 -1.88
CA PRO A 376 -6.90 4.03 -2.93
C PRO A 376 -6.98 5.46 -2.37
N LYS A 377 -6.33 6.37 -3.08
CA LYS A 377 -6.30 7.80 -2.80
C LYS A 377 -6.43 8.57 -4.11
N ASP A 378 -7.14 9.69 -4.08
CA ASP A 378 -7.20 10.66 -5.17
C ASP A 378 -7.55 12.02 -4.56
N PHE A 379 -6.58 12.93 -4.41
CA PHE A 379 -6.85 14.23 -3.83
C PHE A 379 -5.85 15.29 -4.29
N LEU A 380 -6.25 16.56 -4.22
CA LEU A 380 -5.40 17.71 -4.49
C LEU A 380 -4.84 18.25 -3.17
N LEU A 381 -3.53 18.47 -3.13
CA LEU A 381 -2.88 19.16 -2.02
C LEU A 381 -1.68 19.96 -2.52
N ASP A 382 -1.63 21.25 -2.17
CA ASP A 382 -0.55 22.17 -2.55
C ASP A 382 -0.25 22.16 -4.07
N GLY A 383 -1.28 22.10 -4.90
CA GLY A 383 -1.15 22.12 -6.37
C GLY A 383 -0.66 20.81 -7.01
N VAL A 384 -0.60 19.70 -6.26
CA VAL A 384 -0.31 18.36 -6.78
C VAL A 384 -1.50 17.44 -6.55
N ARG A 385 -1.94 16.72 -7.58
CA ARG A 385 -2.95 15.67 -7.45
C ARG A 385 -2.26 14.35 -7.12
N TYR A 386 -2.53 13.80 -5.94
CA TYR A 386 -1.99 12.53 -5.49
C TYR A 386 -2.95 11.39 -5.85
N VAL A 387 -2.47 10.38 -6.56
CA VAL A 387 -3.27 9.24 -7.01
C VAL A 387 -2.63 7.93 -6.59
N HIS A 388 -3.40 7.08 -5.91
CA HIS A 388 -3.05 5.69 -5.63
C HIS A 388 -4.18 4.79 -6.14
N ASN A 389 -3.85 3.89 -7.07
CA ASN A 389 -4.82 3.01 -7.73
C ASN A 389 -4.37 1.53 -7.67
N PRO A 390 -4.46 0.89 -6.49
CA PRO A 390 -3.99 -0.46 -6.28
C PRO A 390 -4.96 -1.52 -6.83
N LEU A 391 -4.44 -2.56 -7.48
CA LEU A 391 -5.19 -3.81 -7.66
C LEU A 391 -5.34 -4.57 -6.34
N ALA A 392 -4.32 -4.49 -5.49
CA ALA A 392 -4.22 -5.14 -4.18
C ALA A 392 -4.34 -6.67 -4.25
N LYS A 393 -4.25 -7.33 -3.08
CA LYS A 393 -4.40 -8.78 -2.99
C LYS A 393 -5.89 -9.16 -3.12
N PRO A 394 -6.22 -10.35 -3.65
CA PRO A 394 -7.60 -10.84 -3.75
C PRO A 394 -8.38 -10.75 -2.42
N VAL A 395 -7.76 -11.16 -1.31
CA VAL A 395 -8.36 -11.08 0.03
C VAL A 395 -8.67 -9.64 0.49
N GLU A 396 -7.94 -8.65 0.00
CA GLU A 396 -8.19 -7.24 0.32
C GLU A 396 -9.36 -6.70 -0.49
N ARG A 397 -9.50 -7.12 -1.75
CA ARG A 397 -10.70 -6.87 -2.57
C ARG A 397 -11.94 -7.51 -1.95
N GLU A 398 -11.86 -8.78 -1.54
CA GLU A 398 -12.94 -9.49 -0.86
C GLU A 398 -13.38 -8.81 0.45
N ARG A 399 -12.44 -8.18 1.16
CA ARG A 399 -12.71 -7.41 2.39
C ARG A 399 -13.18 -5.97 2.12
N GLY A 400 -13.31 -5.56 0.86
CA GLY A 400 -13.72 -4.21 0.49
C GLY A 400 -12.72 -3.12 0.86
N MET A 401 -11.43 -3.45 0.96
CA MET A 401 -10.37 -2.48 1.24
C MET A 401 -10.02 -1.60 0.03
N VAL A 402 -10.34 -2.09 -1.16
CA VAL A 402 -10.24 -1.40 -2.47
C VAL A 402 -11.51 -1.70 -3.28
N PRO A 403 -11.80 -1.00 -4.40
CA PRO A 403 -12.93 -1.31 -5.26
C PRO A 403 -12.99 -2.77 -5.69
N GLU A 404 -14.21 -3.30 -5.75
CA GLU A 404 -14.47 -4.64 -6.29
C GLU A 404 -14.13 -4.70 -7.78
N GLU A 405 -14.53 -3.67 -8.52
CA GLU A 405 -14.12 -3.43 -9.90
C GLU A 405 -12.95 -2.45 -9.91
N VAL A 406 -11.73 -2.98 -10.03
CA VAL A 406 -10.52 -2.19 -10.29
C VAL A 406 -10.36 -2.01 -11.80
N TYR A 407 -9.77 -0.90 -12.22
CA TYR A 407 -9.40 -0.61 -13.60
C TYR A 407 -8.15 0.28 -13.61
N ALA A 408 -7.44 0.37 -14.73
CA ALA A 408 -6.38 1.37 -14.89
C ALA A 408 -6.99 2.77 -14.82
N LYS A 409 -6.57 3.55 -13.83
CA LYS A 409 -7.14 4.87 -13.56
C LYS A 409 -6.62 5.88 -14.56
N GLU A 410 -7.53 6.56 -15.23
CA GLU A 410 -7.22 7.65 -16.14
C GLU A 410 -6.63 8.84 -15.39
N LEU A 411 -5.46 9.30 -15.83
CA LEU A 411 -4.79 10.46 -15.27
C LEU A 411 -4.92 11.66 -16.19
N TRP A 412 -4.72 11.43 -17.48
CA TRP A 412 -4.64 12.48 -18.48
C TRP A 412 -5.14 11.99 -19.82
N ARG A 413 -5.92 12.82 -20.51
CA ARG A 413 -6.28 12.62 -21.91
C ARG A 413 -5.65 13.73 -22.73
N ILE A 414 -5.01 13.36 -23.83
CA ILE A 414 -4.32 14.28 -24.72
C ILE A 414 -5.02 14.17 -26.06
N ASP A 415 -5.68 15.24 -26.47
CA ASP A 415 -6.47 15.26 -27.70
C ASP A 415 -5.59 15.32 -28.97
N ALA A 416 -6.25 15.41 -30.13
CA ALA A 416 -5.58 15.54 -31.43
C ALA A 416 -4.72 16.81 -31.57
N SER A 417 -5.12 17.87 -30.86
CA SER A 417 -4.50 19.19 -30.92
C SER A 417 -3.31 19.33 -29.96
N ASN A 418 -3.05 18.28 -29.16
CA ASN A 418 -2.21 18.30 -27.96
C ASN A 418 -2.65 19.37 -26.95
N ASP A 419 -3.93 19.74 -26.98
CA ASP A 419 -4.53 20.59 -25.95
C ASP A 419 -4.81 19.74 -24.72
N ILE A 420 -4.20 20.14 -23.62
CA ILE A 420 -4.34 19.52 -22.30
C ILE A 420 -5.33 20.27 -21.40
N SER A 421 -5.88 21.39 -21.86
CA SER A 421 -6.86 22.18 -21.12
C SER A 421 -8.20 21.45 -20.98
N GLU A 422 -8.45 20.46 -21.84
CA GLU A 422 -9.61 19.61 -21.81
C GLU A 422 -9.28 18.20 -21.27
N HIS A 423 -9.88 17.87 -20.12
CA HIS A 423 -10.08 16.51 -19.57
C HIS A 423 -8.97 15.91 -18.68
N ILE A 424 -8.62 16.61 -17.60
CA ILE A 424 -8.39 15.89 -16.33
C ILE A 424 -9.77 15.48 -15.83
N PRO A 425 -10.08 14.18 -15.64
CA PRO A 425 -11.35 13.77 -15.05
C PRO A 425 -11.54 14.53 -13.74
N ALA A 426 -12.64 15.28 -13.61
CA ALA A 426 -12.95 16.03 -12.41
C ALA A 426 -12.79 15.09 -11.20
N PRO A 427 -11.93 15.41 -10.23
CA PRO A 427 -11.64 14.48 -9.15
C PRO A 427 -12.92 14.26 -8.35
N ALA A 428 -13.36 13.01 -8.26
CA ALA A 428 -14.13 12.56 -7.11
C ALA A 428 -13.08 12.21 -6.05
N PRO A 429 -12.81 13.09 -5.07
CA PRO A 429 -11.65 12.93 -4.22
C PRO A 429 -11.83 11.70 -3.33
N ILE A 430 -10.96 10.70 -3.51
CA ILE A 430 -10.91 9.54 -2.63
C ILE A 430 -9.95 9.88 -1.51
N ILE A 431 -10.50 10.27 -0.37
CA ILE A 431 -9.68 10.56 0.83
C ILE A 431 -9.46 9.29 1.66
N ARG A 432 -10.49 8.43 1.78
CA ARG A 432 -10.38 7.14 2.47
C ARG A 432 -11.45 6.16 1.98
N TYR A 433 -11.03 5.24 1.14
CA TYR A 433 -11.93 4.32 0.44
C TYR A 433 -12.86 3.49 1.36
N TRP A 434 -12.39 3.06 2.54
CA TRP A 434 -13.20 2.21 3.44
C TRP A 434 -14.17 2.98 4.33
N ALA A 435 -14.05 4.30 4.41
CA ALA A 435 -15.01 5.12 5.15
C ALA A 435 -16.35 5.21 4.38
N GLU A 436 -16.33 5.28 3.05
CA GLU A 436 -17.52 5.52 2.25
C GLU A 436 -18.49 4.31 2.19
N ARG A 437 -18.01 3.08 2.42
CA ARG A 437 -18.88 1.89 2.55
C ARG A 437 -19.27 1.54 3.99
N PHE A 438 -18.43 1.82 5.00
CA PHE A 438 -18.76 1.52 6.41
C PHE A 438 -19.49 2.66 7.14
N LEU A 439 -19.25 3.93 6.77
CA LEU A 439 -19.96 5.09 7.37
C LEU A 439 -21.37 5.28 6.79
N ALA A 440 -21.69 4.69 5.63
CA ALA A 440 -23.06 4.68 5.12
C ALA A 440 -24.05 3.95 6.05
N GLY A 441 -23.56 3.16 7.03
CA GLY A 441 -24.37 2.53 8.08
C GLY A 441 -24.15 3.12 9.49
N LEU A 442 -23.24 4.07 9.65
CA LEU A 442 -22.91 4.71 10.93
C LEU A 442 -22.87 6.21 10.68
N HIS A 443 -23.98 6.89 11.00
CA HIS A 443 -24.02 8.35 11.10
C HIS A 443 -22.95 8.82 12.09
N PHE A 444 -21.80 9.20 11.55
CA PHE A 444 -20.90 10.13 12.21
C PHE A 444 -21.09 11.44 11.47
N ASP A 445 -21.55 12.46 12.20
CA ASP A 445 -21.47 13.85 11.75
C ASP A 445 -20.00 14.20 11.54
N ILE A 446 -19.53 13.95 10.32
CA ILE A 446 -18.31 14.55 9.82
C ILE A 446 -18.78 15.88 9.24
N ASP A 447 -18.63 16.94 10.03
CA ASP A 447 -18.61 18.31 9.52
C ASP A 447 -17.46 18.40 8.52
N VAL A 448 -17.78 18.15 7.25
CA VAL A 448 -16.97 18.59 6.12
C VAL A 448 -17.32 20.07 5.94
N PRO A 449 -16.41 21.02 6.19
CA PRO A 449 -16.67 22.41 5.86
C PRO A 449 -16.96 22.52 4.37
N ARG A 450 -18.09 23.13 4.03
CA ARG A 450 -18.55 23.37 2.65
C ARG A 450 -17.57 24.19 1.84
#